data_AF-A0A3C0G487-F1
#
_entry.id   AF-A0A3C0G487-F1
#
_cell.length_a   1.000
_cell.length_b   1.000
_cell.length_c   1.000
_cell.angle_alpha   90.00
_cell.angle_beta   90.00
_cell.angle_gamma   90.00
#
_symmetry.space_group_name_H-M   'P 1'
#
loop_
_entity.id
_entity.type
_entity.pdbx_description
1 polymer ?
#
loop_
_entity_poly.entity_id
_entity_poly.type
_entity_poly.pdbx_seq_one_letter_code
_entity_poly.pdbx_strand_id
1 'polypeptide(L)'
;MSLIVNRKTGTPRVQWEKNGLVLRNPMIKPDDIFDKCSTREFPEGASVRITSQKNGHATVYFNSPLKTRTYGSGKNAQSYTYCDATLKVSLPVISTWNKETYTFAYTGQLPSEFTLDEMNTVLKYVREQVQEMTGNTHIVIKDDRQKLFPELAN
;
A
#
# COMPACT_ATOMS: atom_id res chain seq x y z
N MET A 1 -13.14 -7.72 18.20
CA MET A 1 -11.84 -7.15 17.78
C MET A 1 -12.11 -6.26 16.58
N SER A 2 -11.87 -4.96 16.72
CA SER A 2 -12.34 -3.96 15.77
C SER A 2 -11.25 -3.67 14.76
N LEU A 3 -11.41 -4.19 13.54
CA LEU A 3 -10.63 -3.77 12.38
C LEU A 3 -10.75 -2.24 12.21
N ILE A 4 -9.68 -1.58 11.78
CA ILE A 4 -9.75 -0.20 11.29
C ILE A 4 -10.39 -0.25 9.90
N VAL A 5 -11.71 -0.46 9.88
CA VAL A 5 -12.53 -0.44 8.68
C VAL A 5 -12.98 0.99 8.43
N ASN A 6 -13.00 1.43 7.17
CA ASN A 6 -13.71 2.63 6.80
C ASN A 6 -15.21 2.42 7.06
N ARG A 7 -15.74 3.09 8.10
CA ARG A 7 -17.14 2.91 8.58
C ARG A 7 -18.21 3.22 7.53
N LYS A 8 -17.85 3.86 6.40
CA LYS A 8 -18.78 4.15 5.30
C LYS A 8 -18.79 3.08 4.20
N THR A 9 -17.73 2.29 4.05
CA THR A 9 -17.57 1.37 2.91
C THR A 9 -17.34 -0.09 3.31
N GLY A 10 -17.08 -0.38 4.58
CA GLY A 10 -16.81 -1.76 5.03
C GLY A 10 -15.46 -2.32 4.58
N THR A 11 -14.60 -1.50 3.97
CA THR A 11 -13.27 -1.89 3.47
C THR A 11 -12.13 -1.52 4.43
N PRO A 12 -10.98 -2.22 4.39
CA PRO A 12 -9.80 -1.87 5.19
C PRO A 12 -9.39 -0.41 4.94
N ARG A 13 -9.09 0.34 6.00
CA ARG A 13 -8.68 1.76 5.87
C ARG A 13 -7.31 1.84 5.18
N VAL A 14 -7.32 2.32 3.95
CA VAL A 14 -6.12 2.62 3.17
C VAL A 14 -5.79 4.09 3.36
N GLN A 15 -4.60 4.36 3.87
CA GLN A 15 -4.10 5.71 4.10
C GLN A 15 -3.00 6.04 3.10
N TRP A 16 -2.97 7.28 2.63
CA TRP A 16 -2.08 7.74 1.58
C TRP A 16 -1.10 8.76 2.12
N GLU A 17 0.18 8.56 1.85
CA GLU A 17 1.17 9.57 2.16
C GLU A 17 0.96 10.78 1.25
N LYS A 18 1.00 11.97 1.86
CA LYS A 18 0.84 13.24 1.18
C LYS A 18 1.78 13.37 -0.03
N ASN A 19 1.17 13.44 -1.21
CA ASN A 19 1.82 13.57 -2.50
C ASN A 19 0.97 14.45 -3.43
N GLY A 20 1.60 15.15 -4.37
CA GLY A 20 0.88 16.02 -5.31
C GLY A 20 -0.18 15.30 -6.16
N LEU A 21 0.03 14.02 -6.50
CA LEU A 21 -0.97 13.20 -7.20
C LEU A 21 -2.14 12.84 -6.27
N VAL A 22 -1.82 12.40 -5.06
CA VAL A 22 -2.80 12.04 -4.03
C VAL A 22 -3.71 13.22 -3.70
N LEU A 23 -3.15 14.42 -3.55
CA LEU A 23 -3.92 15.63 -3.24
C LEU A 23 -4.84 16.10 -4.39
N ARG A 24 -4.55 15.71 -5.63
CA ARG A 24 -5.37 16.07 -6.80
C ARG A 24 -6.43 15.01 -7.12
N ASN A 25 -6.37 13.85 -6.48
CA ASN A 25 -7.29 12.77 -6.72
C ASN A 25 -8.59 12.98 -5.89
N PRO A 26 -9.74 13.24 -6.53
CA PRO A 26 -11.00 13.48 -5.82
C PRO A 26 -11.57 12.23 -5.12
N MET A 27 -11.09 11.03 -5.47
CA MET A 27 -11.54 9.77 -4.88
C MET A 27 -10.85 9.48 -3.54
N ILE A 28 -9.73 10.13 -3.25
CA ILE A 28 -9.02 10.00 -1.97
C ILE A 28 -9.56 11.06 -1.00
N LYS A 29 -10.11 10.61 0.12
CA LYS A 29 -10.62 11.53 1.16
C LYS A 29 -9.45 12.20 1.89
N PRO A 30 -9.55 13.51 2.23
CA PRO A 30 -8.52 14.19 3.01
C PRO A 30 -8.17 13.50 4.33
N ASP A 31 -9.15 12.90 5.01
CA ASP A 31 -8.96 12.19 6.30
C ASP A 31 -8.18 10.87 6.17
N ASP A 32 -8.00 10.39 4.93
CA ASP A 32 -7.20 9.21 4.61
C ASP A 32 -5.79 9.61 4.16
N ILE A 33 -5.44 10.90 4.19
CA ILE A 33 -4.09 11.40 3.83
C ILE A 33 -3.30 11.71 5.11
N PHE A 34 -2.10 11.16 5.23
CA PHE A 34 -1.16 11.46 6.31
C PHE A 34 0.07 12.21 5.80
N ASP A 35 0.71 13.01 6.66
CA ASP A 35 1.91 13.76 6.30
C ASP A 35 3.11 12.85 6.02
N LYS A 36 4.07 13.37 5.25
CA LYS A 36 5.31 12.65 4.96
C LYS A 36 6.06 12.32 6.25
N CYS A 37 6.40 11.05 6.43
CA CYS A 37 7.11 10.57 7.61
C CYS A 37 8.04 9.39 7.28
N SER A 38 8.82 8.92 8.25
CA SER A 38 9.61 7.70 8.06
C SER A 38 8.69 6.46 8.03
N THR A 39 9.11 5.36 7.41
CA THR A 39 8.28 4.14 7.36
C THR A 39 8.00 3.52 8.74
N ARG A 40 8.76 3.92 9.76
CA ARG A 40 8.57 3.49 11.16
C ARG A 40 7.43 4.24 11.84
N GLU A 41 7.05 5.40 11.32
CA GLU A 41 6.00 6.27 11.83
C GLU A 41 4.71 6.13 11.01
N PHE A 42 4.67 5.18 10.07
CA PHE A 42 3.48 4.92 9.29
C PHE A 42 2.33 4.50 10.21
N PRO A 43 1.12 4.98 9.93
CA PRO A 43 -0.03 4.62 10.72
C PRO A 43 -0.29 3.11 10.64
N GLU A 44 -0.98 2.60 11.67
CA GLU A 44 -1.50 1.24 11.68
C GLU A 44 -2.46 1.04 10.50
N GLY A 45 -2.38 -0.11 9.84
CA GLY A 45 -3.23 -0.41 8.71
C GLY A 45 -2.44 -0.52 7.39
N ALA A 46 -3.13 -0.23 6.29
CA ALA A 46 -2.54 -0.19 4.96
C ALA A 46 -2.12 1.25 4.61
N SER A 47 -0.82 1.50 4.54
CA SER A 47 -0.25 2.79 4.14
C SER A 47 0.30 2.76 2.72
N VAL A 48 0.06 3.79 1.93
CA VAL A 48 0.48 3.88 0.53
C VAL A 48 1.45 5.04 0.34
N ARG A 49 2.62 4.75 -0.24
CA ARG A 49 3.59 5.76 -0.65
C ARG A 49 3.80 5.71 -2.16
N ILE A 50 3.61 6.84 -2.83
CA ILE A 50 3.99 7.00 -4.24
C ILE A 50 5.52 7.15 -4.32
N THR A 51 6.20 6.16 -4.88
CA THR A 51 7.67 6.12 -5.02
C THR A 51 8.15 6.72 -6.34
N SER A 52 7.32 6.73 -7.39
CA SER A 52 7.58 7.45 -8.64
C SER A 52 6.29 7.94 -9.27
N GLN A 53 6.12 9.26 -9.36
CA GLN A 53 4.96 9.85 -10.04
C GLN A 53 4.99 9.60 -11.54
N LYS A 54 6.16 9.76 -12.18
CA LYS A 54 6.35 9.58 -13.63
C LYS A 54 6.02 8.16 -14.08
N ASN A 55 6.48 7.17 -13.32
CA ASN A 55 6.34 5.76 -13.69
C ASN A 55 5.11 5.10 -13.05
N GLY A 56 4.34 5.85 -12.24
CA GLY A 56 3.24 5.31 -11.46
C GLY A 56 3.66 4.22 -10.47
N HIS A 57 4.86 4.33 -9.90
CA HIS A 57 5.30 3.39 -8.88
C HIS A 57 4.75 3.80 -7.50
N ALA A 58 4.20 2.83 -6.78
CA ALA A 58 3.75 2.96 -5.42
C ALA A 58 4.22 1.75 -4.59
N THR A 59 4.30 1.93 -3.28
CA THR A 59 4.51 0.85 -2.34
C THR A 59 3.43 0.90 -1.27
N VAL A 60 2.76 -0.23 -1.06
CA VAL A 60 1.78 -0.44 -0.01
C VAL A 60 2.46 -1.15 1.15
N TYR A 61 2.21 -0.67 2.37
CA TYR A 61 2.74 -1.18 3.61
C TYR A 61 1.58 -1.66 4.46
N PHE A 62 1.51 -2.96 4.72
CA PHE A 62 0.59 -3.54 5.68
C PHE A 62 1.34 -3.67 7.01
N ASN A 63 1.05 -2.78 7.95
CA ASN A 63 1.72 -2.72 9.24
C ASN A 63 0.83 -3.33 10.32
N SER A 64 1.42 -4.19 11.16
CA SER A 64 0.80 -4.56 12.44
C SER A 64 0.61 -3.33 13.33
N PRO A 65 -0.25 -3.40 14.36
CA PRO A 65 -0.34 -2.36 15.37
C PRO A 65 1.04 -2.01 15.95
N LEU A 66 1.28 -0.71 16.16
CA LEU A 66 2.52 -0.21 16.75
C LEU A 66 2.59 -0.63 18.21
N LYS A 67 3.65 -1.34 18.59
CA LYS A 67 3.94 -1.74 19.96
C LYS A 67 5.08 -0.91 20.50
N THR A 68 4.96 -0.42 21.73
CA THR A 68 6.06 0.26 22.43
C THR A 68 6.71 -0.74 23.39
N ARG A 69 8.02 -0.95 23.25
CA ARG A 69 8.81 -1.68 24.23
C ARG A 69 9.65 -0.70 25.02
N THR A 70 9.50 -0.77 26.34
CA THR A 70 10.35 -0.03 27.28
C THR A 70 11.33 -1.00 27.93
N TYR A 71 12.61 -0.63 27.96
CA TYR A 71 13.65 -1.38 28.66
C TYR A 71 14.38 -0.48 29.67
N GLY A 72 14.83 -1.09 30.78
CA GLY A 72 15.44 -0.39 31.91
C GLY A 72 14.42 0.07 32.96
N SER A 73 14.91 0.72 34.02
CA SER A 73 14.09 1.26 35.11
C SER A 73 14.60 2.64 35.55
N GLY A 74 13.70 3.50 36.04
CA GLY A 74 14.06 4.83 36.53
C GLY A 74 14.46 5.81 35.43
N LYS A 75 15.39 6.73 35.71
CA LYS A 75 15.80 7.80 34.78
C LYS A 75 16.46 7.33 33.47
N ASN A 76 16.83 6.05 33.38
CA ASN A 76 17.47 5.46 32.20
C ASN A 76 16.53 4.58 31.36
N ALA A 77 15.22 4.62 31.63
CA ALA A 77 14.24 3.90 30.82
C ALA A 77 14.28 4.42 29.38
N GLN A 78 14.42 3.51 28.42
CA GLN A 78 14.40 3.79 27.00
C GLN A 78 13.18 3.10 26.39
N SER A 79 12.43 3.80 25.56
CA SER A 79 11.26 3.26 24.87
C SER A 79 11.44 3.37 23.38
N TYR A 80 11.10 2.32 22.65
CA TYR A 80 11.06 2.34 21.19
C TYR A 80 9.78 1.70 20.69
N THR A 81 9.27 2.21 19.57
CA THR A 81 8.08 1.71 18.91
C THR A 81 8.47 0.82 17.73
N TYR A 82 7.81 -0.32 17.59
CA TYR A 82 8.06 -1.31 16.55
C TYR A 82 6.75 -1.96 16.07
N CYS A 83 6.80 -2.54 14.87
CA CYS A 83 5.75 -3.43 14.35
C CYS A 83 6.28 -4.87 14.40
N ASP A 84 5.44 -5.83 14.78
CA ASP A 84 5.81 -7.26 14.78
C ASP A 84 5.95 -7.81 13.37
N ALA A 85 5.10 -7.33 12.47
CA ALA A 85 5.09 -7.74 11.07
C ALA A 85 4.82 -6.55 10.17
N THR A 86 5.51 -6.54 9.03
CA THR A 86 5.28 -5.59 7.95
C THR A 86 5.39 -6.32 6.63
N LEU A 87 4.35 -6.23 5.80
CA LEU A 87 4.40 -6.62 4.40
C LEU A 87 4.50 -5.36 3.54
N LYS A 88 5.51 -5.31 2.69
CA LYS A 88 5.70 -4.28 1.67
C LYS A 88 5.34 -4.87 0.32
N VAL A 89 4.48 -4.18 -0.43
CA VAL A 89 4.07 -4.57 -1.77
C VAL A 89 4.32 -3.42 -2.73
N SER A 90 5.24 -3.59 -3.68
CA SER A 90 5.55 -2.58 -4.69
C SER A 90 4.80 -2.82 -6.00
N LEU A 91 4.33 -1.73 -6.62
CA LEU A 91 3.34 -1.67 -7.69
C LEU A 91 3.74 -0.61 -8.73
N PRO A 92 3.79 -0.90 -10.05
CA PRO A 92 4.31 -2.12 -10.66
C PRO A 92 5.83 -2.25 -10.45
N VAL A 93 6.38 -3.44 -10.66
CA VAL A 93 7.84 -3.65 -10.70
C VAL A 93 8.27 -3.92 -12.13
N ILE A 94 9.02 -2.99 -12.71
CA ILE A 94 9.73 -3.24 -13.96
C ILE A 94 11.01 -3.98 -13.62
N SER A 95 11.10 -5.22 -14.06
CA SER A 95 12.33 -6.00 -14.00
C SER A 95 13.46 -5.27 -14.70
N THR A 96 14.54 -5.02 -13.98
CA THR A 96 15.74 -4.41 -14.57
C THR A 96 16.46 -5.36 -15.53
N TRP A 97 16.23 -6.67 -15.42
CA TRP A 97 16.94 -7.69 -16.20
C TRP A 97 16.30 -7.97 -17.57
N ASN A 98 14.98 -8.07 -17.64
CA ASN A 98 14.26 -8.40 -18.88
C ASN A 98 13.25 -7.33 -19.32
N LYS A 99 13.17 -6.18 -18.62
CA LYS A 99 12.20 -5.11 -18.82
C LYS A 99 10.73 -5.56 -18.74
N GLU A 100 10.46 -6.76 -18.23
CA GLU A 100 9.10 -7.22 -18.00
C GLU A 100 8.49 -6.49 -16.81
N THR A 101 7.20 -6.18 -16.94
CA THR A 101 6.42 -5.55 -15.87
C THR A 101 5.77 -6.65 -15.02
N TYR A 102 6.29 -6.86 -13.81
CA TYR A 102 5.64 -7.66 -12.79
C TYR A 102 4.60 -6.82 -12.06
N THR A 103 3.48 -7.47 -11.74
CA THR A 103 2.33 -6.78 -11.14
C THR A 103 2.63 -6.31 -9.72
N PHE A 104 3.25 -7.18 -8.92
CA PHE A 104 3.52 -6.94 -7.50
C PHE A 104 4.86 -7.55 -7.10
N ALA A 105 5.65 -6.84 -6.29
CA ALA A 105 6.77 -7.43 -5.56
C ALA A 105 6.53 -7.34 -4.05
N TYR A 106 6.62 -8.50 -3.39
CA TYR A 106 6.33 -8.66 -1.97
C TYR A 106 7.63 -8.74 -1.17
N THR A 107 7.68 -8.10 -0.01
CA THR A 107 8.82 -8.17 0.91
C THR A 107 8.33 -8.11 2.35
N GLY A 108 8.74 -9.06 3.17
CA GLY A 108 8.32 -9.18 4.57
C GLY A 108 7.16 -10.17 4.75
N GLN A 109 6.40 -10.00 5.84
CA GLN A 109 5.36 -10.92 6.26
C GLN A 109 4.04 -10.18 6.45
N LEU A 110 2.94 -10.76 5.94
CA LEU A 110 1.60 -10.23 6.15
C LEU A 110 1.26 -10.31 7.65
N PRO A 111 0.87 -9.19 8.30
CA PRO A 111 0.43 -9.22 9.69
C PRO A 111 -0.82 -10.09 9.85
N SER A 112 -0.95 -10.80 10.98
CA SER A 112 -2.08 -11.69 11.27
C SER A 112 -3.43 -10.98 11.32
N GLU A 113 -3.41 -9.66 11.47
CA GLU A 113 -4.55 -8.76 11.46
C GLU A 113 -5.17 -8.58 10.06
N PHE A 114 -4.46 -9.01 9.00
CA PHE A 114 -4.92 -8.96 7.63
C PHE A 114 -5.15 -10.36 7.08
N THR A 115 -6.30 -10.57 6.46
CA THR A 115 -6.54 -11.72 5.59
C THR A 115 -5.93 -11.50 4.20
N LEU A 116 -5.69 -12.59 3.47
CA LEU A 116 -5.24 -12.52 2.08
C LEU A 116 -6.26 -11.80 1.18
N ASP A 117 -7.56 -11.97 1.45
CA ASP A 117 -8.63 -11.32 0.68
C ASP A 117 -8.67 -9.80 0.91
N GLU A 118 -8.46 -9.36 2.15
CA GLU A 118 -8.33 -7.94 2.47
C GLU A 118 -7.09 -7.33 1.81
N MET A 119 -5.94 -8.03 1.87
CA MET A 119 -4.73 -7.62 1.18
C MET A 119 -4.98 -7.46 -0.32
N ASN A 120 -5.58 -8.45 -0.97
CA ASN A 120 -5.90 -8.41 -2.40
C ASN A 120 -6.86 -7.26 -2.74
N THR A 121 -7.86 -7.00 -1.89
CA THR A 121 -8.82 -5.90 -2.06
C THR A 121 -8.13 -4.54 -1.98
N VAL A 122 -7.25 -4.35 -0.99
CA VAL A 122 -6.43 -3.13 -0.86
C VAL A 122 -5.54 -2.94 -2.08
N LEU A 123 -4.84 -3.98 -2.52
CA LEU A 123 -3.92 -3.91 -3.65
C LEU A 123 -4.63 -3.55 -4.96
N LYS A 124 -5.83 -4.10 -5.20
CA LYS A 124 -6.68 -3.75 -6.35
C LYS A 124 -7.09 -2.28 -6.30
N TYR A 125 -7.64 -1.83 -5.17
CA TYR A 125 -8.03 -0.43 -4.97
C TYR A 125 -6.86 0.54 -5.19
N VAL A 126 -5.70 0.27 -4.57
CA VAL A 126 -4.52 1.14 -4.72
C VAL A 126 -4.05 1.18 -6.17
N ARG A 127 -4.04 0.04 -6.87
CA ARG A 127 -3.68 -0.01 -8.30
C ARG A 127 -4.58 0.89 -9.13
N GLU A 128 -5.90 0.76 -8.99
CA GLU A 128 -6.87 1.56 -9.75
C GLU A 128 -6.64 3.06 -9.53
N GLN A 129 -6.48 3.47 -8.26
CA GLN A 129 -6.22 4.86 -7.90
C GLN A 129 -4.88 5.37 -8.45
N VAL A 130 -3.82 4.56 -8.43
CA VAL A 130 -2.52 4.94 -9.01
C VAL A 130 -2.58 5.05 -10.53
N GLN A 131 -3.30 4.15 -11.20
CA GLN A 131 -3.53 4.23 -12.65
C GLN A 131 -4.28 5.49 -13.03
N GLU A 132 -5.38 5.79 -12.33
CA GLU A 132 -6.19 7.00 -12.54
C GLU A 132 -5.35 8.26 -12.33
N MET A 133 -4.57 8.33 -11.25
CA MET A 133 -3.70 9.48 -10.94
C MET A 133 -2.59 9.72 -11.96
N THR A 134 -2.06 8.65 -12.57
CA THR A 134 -0.83 8.73 -13.38
C THR A 134 -1.11 8.63 -14.88
N GLY A 135 -2.30 8.19 -15.28
CA GLY A 135 -2.63 7.87 -16.67
C GLY A 135 -1.85 6.68 -17.23
N ASN A 136 -1.03 5.99 -16.40
CA ASN A 136 -0.18 4.90 -16.85
C ASN A 136 -0.99 3.59 -16.95
N THR A 137 -1.40 3.25 -18.16
CA THR A 137 -2.09 1.98 -18.48
C THR A 137 -1.15 0.79 -18.54
N HIS A 138 0.18 0.98 -18.48
CA HIS A 138 1.17 -0.10 -18.52
C HIS A 138 1.08 -1.10 -17.35
N ILE A 139 0.32 -0.77 -16.31
CA ILE A 139 -0.05 -1.72 -15.26
C ILE A 139 -1.19 -2.61 -15.77
N VAL A 140 -0.98 -3.40 -16.82
CA VAL A 140 -1.96 -4.40 -17.30
C VAL A 140 -1.63 -5.75 -16.68
N ILE A 141 -2.53 -6.30 -15.86
CA ILE A 141 -2.41 -7.70 -15.43
C ILE A 141 -2.65 -8.59 -16.65
N LYS A 142 -1.85 -9.64 -16.85
CA LYS A 142 -2.10 -10.63 -17.91
C LYS A 142 -3.53 -11.22 -17.86
N ASP A 143 -4.16 -11.30 -16.68
CA ASP A 143 -5.58 -11.65 -16.50
C ASP A 143 -6.57 -10.64 -17.10
N ASP A 144 -6.28 -9.33 -17.04
CA ASP A 144 -7.17 -8.30 -17.61
C ASP A 144 -7.06 -8.22 -19.14
N ARG A 145 -5.97 -8.73 -19.74
CA ARG A 145 -5.83 -8.80 -21.22
C ARG A 145 -6.91 -9.68 -21.86
N GLN A 146 -7.29 -10.78 -21.22
CA GLN A 146 -8.34 -11.67 -21.74
C GLN A 146 -9.73 -11.01 -21.73
N LYS A 147 -9.97 -10.06 -20.82
CA LYS A 147 -11.25 -9.32 -20.76
C LYS A 147 -11.29 -8.10 -21.68
N LEU A 148 -10.18 -7.41 -21.87
CA LEU A 148 -10.12 -6.17 -22.66
C LEU A 148 -9.86 -6.41 -24.15
N PHE A 149 -9.20 -7.52 -24.51
CA PHE A 149 -8.88 -7.87 -25.89
C PHE A 149 -9.05 -9.38 -26.12
N PRO A 150 -10.29 -9.90 -26.14
CA PRO A 150 -10.54 -11.33 -26.37
C PRO A 150 -10.02 -11.80 -27.75
N GLU A 151 -9.78 -10.87 -28.68
CA GLU A 151 -9.45 -11.15 -30.08
C GLU A 151 -7.94 -11.36 -30.32
N LEU A 152 -7.11 -11.13 -29.30
CA LEU A 152 -5.66 -11.36 -29.35
C LEU A 152 -5.24 -12.64 -28.62
N ALA A 153 -6.20 -13.48 -28.22
CA ALA A 153 -6.00 -14.78 -27.60
C ALA A 153 -6.22 -15.90 -28.63
N ASN A 154 -5.39 -15.93 -29.67
CA ASN A 154 -5.19 -17.08 -30.56
C ASN A 154 -3.69 -17.37 -30.65
#